data_AF-A0A371LB20-F1
#
_entry.id   AF-A0A371LB20-F1
#
_cell.length_a   1.000
_cell.length_b   1.000
_cell.length_c   1.000
_cell.angle_alpha   90.00
_cell.angle_beta   90.00
_cell.angle_gamma   90.00
#
_symmetry.space_group_name_H-M   'P 1'
#
loop_
_entity.id
_entity.type
_entity.pdbx_description
1 polymer ?
#
loop_
_entity_poly.entity_id
_entity_poly.type
_entity_poly.pdbx_seq_one_letter_code
_entity_poly.pdbx_strand_id
1 'polypeptide(L)'
;MRGESIEEFSYGGRLVFNGVYSTNVLDADLDFDHVVDEQLQDFASGSIDVPGRGYQTIPFQDFLEQEREVGGPLTELLGQVHGFRHQKERWERLDVDLAGDGASGKRPTLTGVSSFDAYWAKPDYLFVMGDKTKAEAAGSLLNDTFHDLISIEEITFDPDFLLWLFSKKKNDETLPGELSISMLTDAEITGEEPDFFGKHSKVGDSRNVTKSLPVLMGVLQQKGLVSIEGVFGLSDKFVGARISDEGRIHIKADHAIAGSSDFERIAISIAFLRLFTSLHDEWKQMDPKDRYPPLEFFMDIYNECKRQGVNITFSIDDIVEEYRKKGSQEEYDERQSGLGEFEAL
;
A
#
# COMPACT_ATOMS: atom_id res chain seq x y z
N MET A 1 -0.14 -0.38 44.08
CA MET A 1 -0.21 0.15 42.71
C MET A 1 -1.42 -0.49 42.06
N ARG A 2 -2.46 0.30 41.76
CA ARG A 2 -3.62 -0.19 41.00
C ARG A 2 -3.15 -0.23 39.55
N GLY A 3 -3.06 -1.42 38.96
CA GLY A 3 -2.80 -1.54 37.53
C GLY A 3 -3.96 -0.91 36.79
N GLU A 4 -3.69 0.15 36.05
CA GLU A 4 -4.61 0.59 35.01
C GLU A 4 -4.64 -0.56 33.99
N SER A 5 -5.79 -1.21 33.86
CA SER A 5 -6.00 -2.18 32.80
C SER A 5 -5.90 -1.42 31.49
N ILE A 6 -4.89 -1.72 30.69
CA ILE A 6 -4.79 -1.22 29.32
C ILE A 6 -6.09 -1.61 28.62
N GLU A 7 -6.78 -0.63 28.04
CA GLU A 7 -8.02 -0.88 27.28
C GLU A 7 -7.74 -1.87 26.15
N GLU A 8 -8.72 -2.73 25.85
CA GLU A 8 -8.61 -3.68 24.74
C GLU A 8 -8.41 -2.92 23.42
N PHE A 9 -7.37 -3.27 22.68
CA PHE A 9 -7.06 -2.63 21.40
C PHE A 9 -8.17 -2.91 20.38
N SER A 10 -8.61 -1.87 19.69
CA SER A 10 -9.53 -2.00 18.55
C SER A 10 -9.25 -0.94 17.49
N TYR A 11 -9.50 -1.31 16.24
CA TYR A 11 -9.45 -0.39 15.10
C TYR A 11 -10.81 -0.34 14.40
N GLY A 12 -11.14 0.81 13.82
CA GLY A 12 -12.42 1.01 13.14
C GLY A 12 -12.37 0.63 11.65
N GLY A 13 -13.29 -0.22 11.21
CA GLY A 13 -13.56 -0.42 9.78
C GLY A 13 -12.73 -1.53 9.12
N ARG A 14 -12.08 -1.20 7.99
CA ARG A 14 -11.28 -2.14 7.19
C ARG A 14 -9.81 -1.73 7.22
N LEU A 15 -8.92 -2.71 7.07
CA LEU A 15 -7.46 -2.51 6.99
C LEU A 15 -7.07 -1.95 5.61
N VAL A 16 -7.52 -0.73 5.32
CA VAL A 16 -7.24 0.00 4.09
C VAL A 16 -6.29 1.15 4.42
N PHE A 17 -5.12 1.09 3.82
CA PHE A 17 -4.06 2.08 3.94
C PHE A 17 -4.03 2.87 2.64
N ASN A 18 -4.56 4.08 2.67
CA ASN A 18 -4.47 5.03 1.56
C ASN A 18 -3.33 6.05 1.77
N GLY A 19 -2.75 6.12 2.96
CA GLY A 19 -1.54 6.90 3.19
C GLY A 19 -0.37 5.97 3.43
N VAL A 20 0.45 5.76 2.41
CA VAL A 20 1.68 4.98 2.50
C VAL A 20 2.81 5.95 2.19
N TYR A 21 3.66 6.23 3.17
CA TYR A 21 4.67 7.27 3.05
C TYR A 21 6.05 6.73 3.40
N SER A 22 7.07 7.18 2.67
CA SER A 22 8.46 7.12 3.13
C SER A 22 8.71 8.29 4.06
N THR A 23 9.59 8.07 5.03
CA THR A 23 10.01 9.09 5.98
C THR A 23 11.52 9.19 6.02
N ASN A 24 12.02 10.42 6.10
CA ASN A 24 13.44 10.70 6.32
C ASN A 24 13.59 11.65 7.51
N VAL A 25 14.33 11.22 8.53
CA VAL A 25 14.57 12.03 9.73
C VAL A 25 15.56 13.14 9.39
N LEU A 26 15.13 14.39 9.53
CA LEU A 26 15.94 15.57 9.22
C LEU A 26 16.75 16.03 10.43
N ASP A 27 16.23 15.81 11.64
CA ASP A 27 16.91 16.11 12.90
C ASP A 27 17.52 14.85 13.52
N ALA A 28 18.84 14.80 13.63
CA ALA A 28 19.56 13.65 14.19
C ALA A 28 19.29 13.45 15.69
N ASP A 29 18.87 14.49 16.40
CA ASP A 29 18.55 14.45 17.83
C ASP A 29 17.05 14.19 18.08
N LEU A 30 16.29 13.79 17.04
CA LEU A 30 14.85 13.54 17.12
C LEU A 30 14.53 12.39 18.09
N ASP A 31 14.01 12.78 19.27
CA ASP A 31 13.24 11.90 20.14
C ASP A 31 11.77 11.96 19.74
N PHE A 32 11.29 10.90 19.08
CA PHE A 32 9.93 10.88 18.56
C PHE A 32 8.88 10.71 19.63
N ASP A 33 9.17 9.98 20.71
CA ASP A 33 8.21 9.85 21.81
C ASP A 33 7.99 11.23 22.43
N HIS A 34 9.07 11.99 22.62
CA HIS A 34 9.00 13.38 23.05
C HIS A 34 8.28 14.30 22.06
N VAL A 35 8.55 14.17 20.75
CA VAL A 35 7.91 15.00 19.72
C VAL A 35 6.42 14.67 19.56
N VAL A 36 6.04 13.40 19.67
CA VAL A 36 4.63 13.00 19.71
C VAL A 36 3.97 13.60 20.94
N ASP A 37 4.55 13.41 22.12
CA ASP A 37 3.96 13.88 23.38
C ASP A 37 3.90 15.42 23.49
N GLU A 38 4.86 16.15 22.90
CA GLU A 38 4.92 17.61 22.99
C GLU A 38 4.33 18.36 21.79
N GLN A 39 4.45 17.82 20.57
CA GLN A 39 3.98 18.51 19.36
C GLN A 39 2.60 18.03 18.90
N LEU A 40 2.22 16.78 19.19
CA LEU A 40 0.86 16.32 18.93
C LEU A 40 -0.01 16.73 20.11
N GLN A 41 -0.86 17.74 19.89
CA GLN A 41 -1.80 18.19 20.91
C GLN A 41 -2.75 17.04 21.30
N ASP A 42 -2.76 16.66 22.57
CA ASP A 42 -3.73 15.72 23.14
C ASP A 42 -5.17 16.09 22.75
N PHE A 43 -5.98 15.08 22.46
CA PHE A 43 -7.39 15.32 22.15
C PHE A 43 -8.10 16.06 23.29
N ALA A 44 -8.67 17.22 22.96
CA ALA A 44 -9.53 17.98 23.83
C ALA A 44 -10.88 18.23 23.17
N SER A 45 -11.96 17.96 23.91
CA SER A 45 -13.32 18.26 23.45
C SER A 45 -13.54 19.74 23.25
N GLY A 46 -14.32 20.08 22.22
CA GLY A 46 -14.57 21.45 21.81
C GLY A 46 -16.05 21.82 21.80
N SER A 47 -16.39 22.77 20.93
CA SER A 47 -17.75 23.23 20.70
C SER A 47 -18.07 23.22 19.20
N ILE A 48 -19.31 23.50 18.82
CA ILE A 48 -19.67 23.59 17.39
C ILE A 48 -18.87 24.68 16.64
N ASP A 49 -18.48 25.76 17.32
CA ASP A 49 -17.73 26.86 16.71
C ASP A 49 -16.23 26.55 16.63
N VAL A 50 -15.73 25.72 17.56
CA VAL A 50 -14.35 25.22 17.59
C VAL A 50 -14.38 23.74 17.94
N PRO A 51 -14.60 22.83 16.95
CA PRO A 51 -14.69 21.41 17.21
C PRO A 51 -13.43 20.87 17.88
N GLY A 52 -13.61 19.98 18.86
CA GLY A 52 -12.50 19.32 19.53
C GLY A 52 -11.65 18.54 18.53
N ARG A 53 -10.33 18.62 18.69
CA ARG A 53 -9.36 17.91 17.86
C ARG A 53 -8.12 17.58 18.67
N GLY A 54 -7.38 16.58 18.23
CA GLY A 54 -6.07 16.25 18.76
C GLY A 54 -5.74 14.79 18.53
N TYR A 55 -4.71 14.34 19.24
CA TYR A 55 -4.12 13.03 19.08
C TYR A 55 -4.24 12.22 20.36
N GLN A 56 -4.13 10.91 20.19
CA GLN A 56 -4.04 9.93 21.26
C GLN A 56 -2.96 8.94 20.88
N THR A 57 -1.93 8.81 21.71
CA THR A 57 -0.90 7.78 21.55
C THR A 57 -1.52 6.40 21.69
N ILE A 58 -1.20 5.51 20.76
CA ILE A 58 -1.54 4.10 20.84
C ILE A 58 -0.31 3.41 21.45
N PRO A 59 -0.43 2.77 22.62
CA PRO A 59 0.68 2.07 23.27
C PRO A 59 0.99 0.75 22.54
N PHE A 60 1.47 0.86 21.29
CA PHE A 60 1.62 -0.24 20.35
C PHE A 60 2.59 -1.30 20.89
N GLN A 61 3.70 -0.87 21.49
CA GLN A 61 4.68 -1.78 22.06
C GLN A 61 4.13 -2.54 23.27
N ASP A 62 3.36 -1.88 24.14
CA ASP A 62 2.73 -2.55 25.28
C ASP A 62 1.74 -3.63 24.82
N PHE A 63 0.98 -3.37 23.75
CA PHE A 63 0.12 -4.37 23.13
C PHE A 63 0.91 -5.50 22.50
N LEU A 64 2.04 -5.20 21.85
CA LEU A 64 2.92 -6.17 21.22
C LEU A 64 3.52 -7.15 22.24
N GLU A 65 3.94 -6.66 23.40
CA GLU A 65 4.49 -7.49 24.48
C GLU A 65 3.44 -8.40 25.13
N GLN A 66 2.17 -8.00 25.10
CA GLN A 66 1.06 -8.76 25.68
C GLN A 66 0.49 -9.81 24.73
N GLU A 67 0.54 -9.57 23.42
CA GLU A 67 -0.04 -10.43 22.40
C GLU A 67 0.90 -11.58 22.04
N ARG A 68 0.78 -12.70 22.76
CA ARG A 68 1.64 -13.89 22.55
C ARG A 68 1.53 -14.52 21.16
N GLU A 69 0.41 -14.31 20.48
CA GLU A 69 0.15 -14.82 19.12
C GLU A 69 0.95 -14.06 18.06
N VAL A 70 1.40 -12.83 18.39
CA VAL A 70 2.42 -12.11 17.62
C VAL A 70 3.79 -12.71 18.00
N GLY A 71 4.13 -13.80 17.34
CA GLY A 71 5.37 -14.53 17.60
C GLY A 71 6.64 -13.71 17.32
N GLY A 72 7.77 -14.14 17.88
CA GLY A 72 9.07 -13.47 17.78
C GLY A 72 9.49 -13.07 16.35
N PRO A 73 9.36 -13.94 15.33
CA PRO A 73 9.69 -13.55 13.96
C PRO A 73 8.89 -12.36 13.44
N LEU A 74 7.62 -12.22 13.82
CA LEU A 74 6.79 -11.09 13.41
C LEU A 74 7.19 -9.80 14.14
N THR A 75 7.55 -9.89 15.43
CA THR A 75 8.08 -8.78 16.22
C THR A 75 9.38 -8.23 15.61
N GLU A 76 10.28 -9.10 15.15
CA GLU A 76 11.53 -8.70 14.49
C GLU A 76 11.25 -7.95 13.18
N LEU A 77 10.28 -8.42 12.37
CA LEU A 77 9.86 -7.75 11.14
C LEU A 77 9.20 -6.39 11.40
N LEU A 78 8.41 -6.28 12.46
CA LEU A 78 7.77 -5.03 12.86
C LEU A 78 8.78 -3.96 13.24
N GLY A 79 9.80 -4.35 14.03
CA GLY A 79 10.72 -3.40 14.66
C GLY A 79 9.99 -2.38 15.53
N GLN A 80 10.50 -1.14 15.55
CA GLN A 80 9.91 -0.08 16.36
C GLN A 80 8.75 0.59 15.62
N VAL A 81 7.53 0.42 16.15
CA VAL A 81 6.32 1.07 15.64
C VAL A 81 5.77 2.02 16.70
N HIS A 82 5.55 3.28 16.30
CA HIS A 82 4.82 4.25 17.09
C HIS A 82 3.43 4.44 16.49
N GLY A 83 2.40 4.13 17.26
CA GLY A 83 1.01 4.30 16.83
C GLY A 83 0.40 5.55 17.43
N PHE A 84 -0.41 6.27 16.65
CA PHE A 84 -1.22 7.37 17.15
C PHE A 84 -2.55 7.46 16.40
N ARG A 85 -3.57 7.93 17.10
CA ARG A 85 -4.92 8.15 16.57
C ARG A 85 -5.23 9.63 16.60
N HIS A 86 -5.53 10.21 15.45
CA HIS A 86 -6.07 11.57 15.39
C HIS A 86 -7.59 11.53 15.47
N GLN A 87 -8.17 12.42 16.25
CA GLN A 87 -9.60 12.55 16.45
C GLN A 87 -10.06 13.98 16.19
N LYS A 88 -11.21 14.13 15.54
CA LYS A 88 -11.87 15.42 15.30
C LYS A 88 -13.37 15.30 15.47
N GLU A 89 -13.95 16.09 16.35
CA GLU A 89 -15.39 16.14 16.59
C GLU A 89 -16.15 16.61 15.33
N ARG A 90 -17.31 16.00 15.10
CA ARG A 90 -18.28 16.40 14.08
C ARG A 90 -19.52 16.93 14.77
N TRP A 91 -19.83 18.19 14.50
CA TRP A 91 -20.98 18.88 15.05
C TRP A 91 -21.97 19.23 13.94
N GLU A 92 -23.25 19.00 14.19
CA GLU A 92 -24.33 19.41 13.30
C GLU A 92 -25.42 20.16 14.08
N ARG A 93 -26.23 20.93 13.35
CA ARG A 93 -27.41 21.59 13.92
C ARG A 93 -28.65 20.78 13.59
N LEU A 94 -29.07 19.94 14.53
CA LEU A 94 -30.23 19.06 14.38
C LEU A 94 -31.50 19.72 14.89
N ASP A 95 -32.61 19.47 14.20
CA ASP A 95 -33.93 19.88 14.67
C ASP A 95 -34.31 19.03 15.89
N VAL A 96 -34.60 19.71 17.00
CA VAL A 96 -35.09 19.09 18.23
C VAL A 96 -36.40 19.73 18.63
N ASP A 97 -37.32 18.92 19.17
CA ASP A 97 -38.58 19.40 19.72
C ASP A 97 -38.31 20.19 21.00
N LEU A 98 -38.56 21.48 20.93
CA LEU A 98 -38.44 22.40 22.05
C LEU A 98 -39.81 22.45 22.75
N ALA A 99 -40.00 21.59 23.75
CA ALA A 99 -41.11 21.65 24.70
C ALA A 99 -42.48 21.06 24.26
N GLY A 100 -42.52 20.11 23.32
CA GLY A 100 -43.67 19.22 23.12
C GLY A 100 -44.95 19.88 22.60
N ASP A 101 -44.87 21.12 22.11
CA ASP A 101 -45.97 21.89 21.52
C ASP A 101 -45.89 21.94 19.97
N GLY A 102 -44.97 21.20 19.37
CA GLY A 102 -44.71 21.19 17.93
C GLY A 102 -43.74 22.28 17.45
N ALA A 103 -43.14 23.06 18.36
CA ALA A 103 -42.03 23.95 18.03
C ALA A 103 -40.72 23.16 17.88
N SER A 104 -40.19 23.10 16.66
CA SER A 104 -38.84 22.61 16.41
C SER A 104 -37.82 23.76 16.44
N GLY A 105 -36.63 23.48 16.96
CA GLY A 105 -35.51 24.40 16.87
C GLY A 105 -34.20 23.65 16.63
N LYS A 106 -33.24 24.34 16.00
CA LYS A 106 -31.93 23.77 15.72
C LYS A 106 -31.02 23.86 16.93
N ARG A 107 -30.58 22.72 17.47
CA ARG A 107 -29.55 22.67 18.51
C ARG A 107 -28.23 22.11 17.98
N PRO A 108 -27.09 22.69 18.37
CA PRO A 108 -25.79 22.05 18.18
C PRO A 108 -25.78 20.69 18.86
N THR A 109 -25.50 19.65 18.08
CA THR A 109 -25.42 18.26 18.53
C THR A 109 -24.12 17.68 17.99
N LEU A 110 -23.32 17.08 18.88
CA LEU A 110 -22.18 16.27 18.50
C LEU A 110 -22.72 15.02 17.79
N THR A 111 -22.49 14.91 16.48
CA THR A 111 -22.99 13.79 15.66
C THR A 111 -21.98 12.67 15.53
N GLY A 112 -20.71 12.91 15.87
CA GLY A 112 -19.72 11.86 15.97
C GLY A 112 -18.29 12.39 16.07
N VAL A 113 -17.33 11.48 15.91
CA VAL A 113 -15.89 11.79 15.85
C VAL A 113 -15.35 11.19 14.57
N SER A 114 -14.67 12.01 13.77
CA SER A 114 -13.84 11.55 12.66
C SER A 114 -12.49 11.15 13.22
N SER A 115 -12.05 9.93 12.95
CA SER A 115 -10.69 9.50 13.27
C SER A 115 -9.98 8.86 12.10
N PHE A 116 -8.65 8.86 12.19
CA PHE A 116 -7.73 7.99 11.45
C PHE A 116 -6.64 7.50 12.41
N ASP A 117 -6.12 6.31 12.12
CA ASP A 117 -5.00 5.73 12.85
C ASP A 117 -3.78 5.79 11.97
N ALA A 118 -2.64 6.13 12.55
CA ALA A 118 -1.36 6.16 11.87
C ALA A 118 -0.32 5.37 12.66
N TYR A 119 0.57 4.72 11.92
CA TYR A 119 1.58 3.83 12.44
C TYR A 119 2.91 4.19 11.78
N TRP A 120 3.84 4.70 12.57
CA TRP A 120 5.18 5.02 12.11
C TRP A 120 6.13 3.86 12.40
N ALA A 121 6.47 3.10 11.36
CA ALA A 121 7.50 2.07 11.40
C ALA A 121 8.88 2.75 11.24
N LYS A 122 9.39 3.26 12.36
CA LYS A 122 10.56 4.13 12.42
C LYS A 122 11.82 3.41 11.90
N PRO A 123 12.72 4.12 11.20
CA PRO A 123 12.62 5.52 10.75
C PRO A 123 12.04 5.69 9.33
N ASP A 124 11.69 4.60 8.66
CA ASP A 124 11.62 4.57 7.21
C ASP A 124 10.22 4.81 6.64
N TYR A 125 9.17 4.40 7.35
CA TYR A 125 7.81 4.39 6.78
C TYR A 125 6.72 4.81 7.73
N LEU A 126 5.77 5.58 7.22
CA LEU A 126 4.56 6.01 7.92
C LEU A 126 3.32 5.52 7.18
N PHE A 127 2.42 4.85 7.90
CA PHE A 127 1.20 4.28 7.34
C PHE A 127 -0.04 4.89 7.98
N VAL A 128 -0.96 5.40 7.18
CA VAL A 128 -2.24 5.96 7.63
C VAL A 128 -3.39 5.10 7.13
N MET A 129 -4.17 4.63 8.10
CA MET A 129 -5.39 3.88 7.87
C MET A 129 -6.59 4.82 7.74
N GLY A 130 -7.37 4.63 6.67
CA GLY A 130 -8.57 5.41 6.43
C GLY A 130 -8.99 5.38 4.98
N ASP A 131 -10.12 6.01 4.66
CA ASP A 131 -10.47 6.31 3.28
C ASP A 131 -9.48 7.35 2.67
N LYS A 132 -9.49 7.48 1.34
CA LYS A 132 -8.54 8.33 0.61
C LYS A 132 -8.55 9.79 1.11
N THR A 133 -9.73 10.37 1.30
CA THR A 133 -9.88 11.74 1.80
C THR A 133 -9.31 11.93 3.20
N LYS A 134 -9.49 10.95 4.09
CA LYS A 134 -8.89 10.98 5.43
C LYS A 134 -7.37 10.84 5.37
N ALA A 135 -6.85 9.96 4.53
CA ALA A 135 -5.41 9.77 4.36
C ALA A 135 -4.73 11.02 3.80
N GLU A 136 -5.31 11.65 2.77
CA GLU A 136 -4.81 12.92 2.21
C GLU A 136 -4.78 14.03 3.29
N ALA A 137 -5.87 14.18 4.05
CA ALA A 137 -5.93 15.14 5.14
C ALA A 137 -4.93 14.84 6.26
N ALA A 138 -4.69 13.56 6.56
CA ALA A 138 -3.69 13.14 7.52
C ALA A 138 -2.27 13.45 7.02
N GLY A 139 -1.95 13.14 5.76
CA GLY A 139 -0.67 13.43 5.15
C GLY A 139 -0.33 14.91 5.20
N SER A 140 -1.27 15.80 4.82
CA SER A 140 -1.06 17.25 4.95
C SER A 140 -0.84 17.69 6.39
N LEU A 141 -1.67 17.21 7.32
CA LEU A 141 -1.55 17.56 8.73
C LEU A 141 -0.21 17.11 9.34
N LEU A 142 0.22 15.89 9.02
CA LEU A 142 1.47 15.32 9.52
C LEU A 142 2.68 16.02 8.91
N ASN A 143 2.63 16.34 7.62
CA ASN A 143 3.67 17.12 6.97
C ASN A 143 3.78 18.53 7.58
N ASP A 144 2.66 19.21 7.80
CA ASP A 144 2.67 20.54 8.45
C ASP A 144 3.23 20.48 9.88
N THR A 145 2.86 19.44 10.63
CA THR A 145 3.27 19.28 12.04
C THR A 145 4.75 18.93 12.16
N PHE A 146 5.26 18.07 11.28
CA PHE A 146 6.63 17.53 11.36
C PHE A 146 7.60 18.10 10.32
N HIS A 147 7.25 19.13 9.54
CA HIS A 147 8.05 19.61 8.40
C HIS A 147 9.52 19.90 8.72
N ASP A 148 9.82 20.40 9.93
CA ASP A 148 11.18 20.72 10.37
C ASP A 148 11.97 19.49 10.89
N LEU A 149 11.27 18.39 11.15
CA LEU A 149 11.79 17.22 11.86
C LEU A 149 11.90 15.99 10.95
N ILE A 150 10.91 15.78 10.09
CA ILE A 150 10.76 14.59 9.25
C ILE A 150 10.27 15.04 7.87
N SER A 151 10.95 14.58 6.82
CA SER A 151 10.42 14.63 5.46
C SER A 151 9.50 13.44 5.22
N ILE A 152 8.28 13.70 4.75
CA ILE A 152 7.26 12.69 4.49
C ILE A 152 6.91 12.75 3.00
N GLU A 153 7.10 11.65 2.28
CA GLU A 153 6.82 11.56 0.84
C GLU A 153 5.86 10.41 0.55
N GLU A 154 4.85 10.65 -0.27
CA GLU A 154 3.87 9.62 -0.64
C GLU A 154 4.49 8.57 -1.57
N ILE A 155 4.27 7.29 -1.25
CA ILE A 155 4.72 6.16 -2.04
C ILE A 155 3.61 5.75 -3.01
N THR A 156 3.88 5.89 -4.30
CA THR A 156 3.15 5.21 -5.37
C THR A 156 3.94 3.99 -5.84
N PHE A 157 3.26 3.00 -6.40
CA PHE A 157 3.88 1.78 -6.92
C PHE A 157 3.88 1.83 -8.45
N ASP A 158 5.08 1.80 -9.04
CA ASP A 158 5.21 1.83 -10.50
C ASP A 158 4.52 0.60 -11.13
N PRO A 159 3.75 0.75 -12.23
CA PRO A 159 3.24 -0.38 -12.99
C PRO A 159 4.32 -1.42 -13.38
N ASP A 160 5.57 -0.98 -13.61
CA ASP A 160 6.71 -1.86 -13.87
C ASP A 160 7.08 -2.70 -12.64
N PHE A 161 6.98 -2.14 -11.43
CA PHE A 161 7.19 -2.90 -10.20
C PHE A 161 6.11 -3.97 -10.02
N LEU A 162 4.84 -3.63 -10.28
CA LEU A 162 3.76 -4.59 -10.22
C LEU A 162 3.91 -5.68 -11.29
N LEU A 163 4.35 -5.32 -12.50
CA LEU A 163 4.64 -6.28 -13.57
C LEU A 163 5.82 -7.20 -13.20
N TRP A 164 6.85 -6.67 -12.54
CA TRP A 164 7.96 -7.45 -12.03
C TRP A 164 7.51 -8.46 -10.95
N LEU A 165 6.66 -8.06 -9.99
CA LEU A 165 6.06 -9.00 -9.04
C LEU A 165 5.25 -10.09 -9.75
N PHE A 166 4.49 -9.71 -10.77
CA PHE A 166 3.72 -10.64 -11.61
C PHE A 166 4.64 -11.62 -12.36
N SER A 167 5.75 -11.15 -12.92
CA SER A 167 6.72 -12.00 -13.63
C SER A 167 7.42 -12.97 -12.68
N LYS A 168 7.86 -12.49 -11.50
CA LYS A 168 8.43 -13.34 -10.45
C LYS A 168 7.48 -14.48 -10.10
N LYS A 169 6.19 -14.16 -9.89
CA LYS A 169 5.21 -15.21 -9.60
C LYS A 169 4.92 -16.13 -10.79
N LYS A 170 4.87 -15.61 -12.02
CA LYS A 170 4.61 -16.42 -13.21
C LYS A 170 5.71 -17.47 -13.44
N ASN A 171 6.95 -17.11 -13.15
CA ASN A 171 8.13 -17.94 -13.37
C ASN A 171 8.50 -18.79 -12.14
N ASP A 172 7.69 -18.77 -11.08
CA ASP A 172 7.98 -19.40 -9.79
C ASP A 172 9.35 -18.98 -9.21
N GLU A 173 9.73 -17.72 -9.44
CA GLU A 173 10.92 -17.08 -8.89
C GLU A 173 10.64 -16.51 -7.50
N THR A 174 11.65 -16.51 -6.63
CA THR A 174 11.57 -15.92 -5.30
C THR A 174 11.79 -14.41 -5.35
N LEU A 175 11.13 -13.70 -4.46
CA LEU A 175 11.47 -12.31 -4.16
C LEU A 175 12.71 -12.26 -3.26
N PRO A 176 13.49 -11.17 -3.27
CA PRO A 176 14.48 -10.93 -2.22
C PRO A 176 13.78 -10.67 -0.88
N GLY A 177 14.48 -10.99 0.21
CA GLY A 177 14.01 -10.78 1.58
C GLY A 177 13.00 -11.82 2.07
N GLU A 178 12.22 -11.42 3.08
CA GLU A 178 11.30 -12.29 3.85
C GLU A 178 9.88 -12.34 3.27
N LEU A 179 9.60 -11.56 2.23
CA LEU A 179 8.30 -11.54 1.57
C LEU A 179 8.24 -12.58 0.45
N SER A 180 7.13 -13.31 0.36
CA SER A 180 6.90 -14.26 -0.73
C SER A 180 5.52 -14.11 -1.36
N ILE A 181 5.38 -14.49 -2.63
CA ILE A 181 4.08 -14.49 -3.32
C ILE A 181 3.57 -15.94 -3.40
N SER A 182 2.60 -16.27 -2.56
CA SER A 182 1.97 -17.59 -2.57
C SER A 182 1.10 -17.76 -3.82
N MET A 183 0.26 -16.77 -4.10
CA MET A 183 -0.59 -16.73 -5.30
C MET A 183 -1.05 -15.31 -5.63
N LEU A 184 -1.34 -15.07 -6.90
CA LEU A 184 -2.01 -13.86 -7.38
C LEU A 184 -3.40 -14.26 -7.93
N THR A 185 -4.45 -13.63 -7.42
CA THR A 185 -5.85 -13.95 -7.69
C THR A 185 -6.53 -12.93 -8.60
N ASP A 186 -6.11 -11.66 -8.51
CA ASP A 186 -6.71 -10.57 -9.25
C ASP A 186 -5.63 -9.67 -9.85
N ALA A 187 -5.97 -9.06 -10.97
CA ALA A 187 -5.12 -8.10 -11.66
C ALA A 187 -5.99 -7.09 -12.40
N GLU A 188 -5.50 -5.86 -12.45
CA GLU A 188 -6.14 -4.75 -13.15
C GLU A 188 -5.11 -4.13 -14.08
N ILE A 189 -5.47 -4.01 -15.36
CA ILE A 189 -4.61 -3.47 -16.42
C ILE A 189 -5.29 -2.28 -17.08
N THR A 190 -4.50 -1.26 -17.40
CA THR A 190 -4.99 -0.05 -18.08
C THR A 190 -4.01 0.33 -19.19
N GLY A 191 -4.55 0.65 -20.37
CA GLY A 191 -3.80 1.20 -21.50
C GLY A 191 -4.23 2.61 -21.84
N GLU A 192 -3.48 3.28 -22.72
CA GLU A 192 -3.86 4.60 -23.24
C GLU A 192 -5.01 4.49 -24.25
N GLU A 193 -4.90 3.52 -25.17
CA GLU A 193 -5.83 3.24 -26.25
C GLU A 193 -6.70 2.00 -25.95
N PRO A 194 -7.96 1.95 -26.43
CA PRO A 194 -8.81 0.79 -26.28
C PRO A 194 -8.40 -0.35 -27.22
N ASP A 195 -8.31 -1.57 -26.68
CA ASP A 195 -8.15 -2.81 -27.46
C ASP A 195 -9.44 -3.66 -27.46
N PHE A 196 -9.34 -4.94 -27.85
CA PHE A 196 -10.46 -5.89 -27.81
C PHE A 196 -11.10 -6.04 -26.41
N PHE A 197 -10.32 -5.83 -25.35
CA PHE A 197 -10.75 -5.86 -23.95
C PHE A 197 -11.04 -4.45 -23.39
N GLY A 198 -11.02 -3.41 -24.24
CA GLY A 198 -11.26 -2.02 -23.88
C GLY A 198 -10.00 -1.31 -23.37
N LYS A 199 -10.15 -0.08 -22.86
CA LYS A 199 -9.03 0.67 -22.28
C LYS A 199 -8.58 0.11 -20.92
N HIS A 200 -9.53 -0.49 -20.21
CA HIS A 200 -9.39 -0.96 -18.86
C HIS A 200 -9.92 -2.39 -18.76
N SER A 201 -9.19 -3.27 -18.10
CA SER A 201 -9.63 -4.63 -17.88
C SER A 201 -9.27 -5.09 -16.47
N LYS A 202 -10.24 -5.70 -15.80
CA LYS A 202 -10.07 -6.27 -14.47
C LYS A 202 -10.42 -7.74 -14.51
N VAL A 203 -9.54 -8.56 -13.96
CA VAL A 203 -9.79 -9.98 -13.73
C VAL A 203 -9.71 -10.23 -12.24
N GLY A 204 -10.72 -10.90 -11.69
CA GLY A 204 -10.76 -11.27 -10.28
C GLY A 204 -11.24 -12.69 -10.06
N ASP A 205 -11.13 -13.14 -8.80
CA ASP A 205 -11.50 -14.48 -8.34
C ASP A 205 -10.85 -15.62 -9.16
N SER A 206 -9.65 -15.38 -9.70
CA SER A 206 -8.89 -16.41 -10.42
C SER A 206 -8.09 -17.28 -9.46
N ARG A 207 -8.01 -18.58 -9.75
CA ARG A 207 -7.07 -19.48 -9.04
C ARG A 207 -5.61 -19.15 -9.35
N ASN A 208 -5.36 -18.58 -10.52
CA ASN A 208 -4.05 -18.12 -10.93
C ASN A 208 -4.21 -17.04 -12.01
N VAL A 209 -4.08 -15.77 -11.61
CA VAL A 209 -4.20 -14.65 -12.54
C VAL A 209 -3.02 -14.56 -13.52
N THR A 210 -1.89 -15.21 -13.25
CA THR A 210 -0.71 -15.22 -14.15
C THR A 210 -0.89 -16.04 -15.42
N LYS A 211 -2.03 -16.75 -15.54
CA LYS A 211 -2.48 -17.47 -16.73
C LYS A 211 -3.71 -16.83 -17.38
N SER A 212 -4.19 -15.71 -16.85
CA SER A 212 -5.41 -15.05 -17.30
C SER A 212 -5.22 -14.38 -18.65
N LEU A 213 -5.93 -14.86 -19.68
CA LEU A 213 -5.79 -14.35 -21.04
C LEU A 213 -5.97 -12.82 -21.16
N PRO A 214 -7.00 -12.17 -20.56
CA PRO A 214 -7.12 -10.72 -20.64
C PRO A 214 -5.91 -9.97 -20.09
N VAL A 215 -5.32 -10.46 -18.99
CA VAL A 215 -4.14 -9.84 -18.36
C VAL A 215 -2.92 -10.04 -19.22
N LEU A 216 -2.69 -11.27 -19.67
CA LEU A 216 -1.58 -11.64 -20.55
C LEU A 216 -1.60 -10.84 -21.87
N MET A 217 -2.78 -10.72 -22.49
CA MET A 217 -2.96 -9.93 -23.70
C MET A 217 -2.70 -8.45 -23.44
N GLY A 218 -3.18 -7.90 -22.32
CA GLY A 218 -2.91 -6.51 -21.98
C GLY A 218 -1.43 -6.22 -21.79
N VAL A 219 -0.69 -7.11 -21.11
CA VAL A 219 0.78 -6.98 -20.97
C VAL A 219 1.46 -6.96 -22.34
N LEU A 220 1.09 -7.87 -23.25
CA LEU A 220 1.64 -7.88 -24.62
C LEU A 220 1.28 -6.64 -25.44
N GLN A 221 0.22 -5.92 -25.05
CA GLN A 221 -0.25 -4.67 -25.68
C GLN A 221 0.21 -3.42 -24.91
N GLN A 222 1.26 -3.52 -24.08
CA GLN A 222 1.83 -2.40 -23.33
C GLN A 222 0.83 -1.71 -22.39
N LYS A 223 -0.17 -2.45 -21.88
CA LYS A 223 -1.01 -1.95 -20.80
C LYS A 223 -0.27 -2.07 -19.48
N GLY A 224 -0.29 -1.00 -18.69
CA GLY A 224 0.26 -0.98 -17.34
C GLY A 224 -0.58 -1.83 -16.39
N LEU A 225 0.09 -2.62 -15.56
CA LEU A 225 -0.54 -3.34 -14.45
C LEU A 225 -0.73 -2.36 -13.29
N VAL A 226 -1.95 -1.89 -13.08
CA VAL A 226 -2.27 -0.83 -12.11
C VAL A 226 -2.72 -1.38 -10.76
N SER A 227 -3.09 -2.65 -10.68
CA SER A 227 -3.37 -3.30 -9.40
C SER A 227 -3.14 -4.80 -9.47
N ILE A 228 -2.63 -5.36 -8.38
CA ILE A 228 -2.53 -6.80 -8.16
C ILE A 228 -3.17 -7.17 -6.82
N GLU A 229 -3.73 -8.37 -6.77
CA GLU A 229 -4.25 -8.95 -5.55
C GLU A 229 -3.79 -10.39 -5.41
N GLY A 230 -3.50 -10.80 -4.18
CA GLY A 230 -3.06 -12.15 -3.93
C GLY A 230 -2.84 -12.45 -2.45
N VAL A 231 -2.26 -13.62 -2.22
CA VAL A 231 -1.83 -14.05 -0.89
C VAL A 231 -0.31 -14.00 -0.85
N PHE A 232 0.20 -13.25 0.11
CA PHE A 232 1.61 -13.05 0.37
C PHE A 232 2.00 -13.79 1.64
N GLY A 233 3.18 -14.40 1.66
CA GLY A 233 3.75 -14.99 2.86
C GLY A 233 4.73 -14.01 3.51
N LEU A 234 4.66 -13.88 4.83
CA LEU A 234 5.70 -13.27 5.66
C LEU A 234 5.90 -14.15 6.91
N SER A 235 7.14 -14.56 7.18
CA SER A 235 7.44 -15.55 8.22
C SER A 235 6.55 -16.81 8.08
N ASP A 236 5.76 -17.14 9.10
CA ASP A 236 4.83 -18.27 9.17
C ASP A 236 3.36 -17.87 8.92
N LYS A 237 3.12 -16.62 8.49
CA LYS A 237 1.78 -16.05 8.26
C LYS A 237 1.52 -15.82 6.78
N PHE A 238 0.24 -15.84 6.42
CA PHE A 238 -0.24 -15.48 5.09
C PHE A 238 -1.15 -14.27 5.17
N VAL A 239 -0.99 -13.34 4.22
CA VAL A 239 -1.74 -12.09 4.15
C VAL A 239 -2.37 -11.96 2.77
N GLY A 240 -3.69 -11.89 2.74
CA GLY A 240 -4.42 -11.46 1.56
C GLY A 240 -4.27 -9.95 1.41
N ALA A 241 -3.76 -9.47 0.28
CA ALA A 241 -3.59 -8.04 0.04
C ALA A 241 -3.93 -7.66 -1.40
N ARG A 242 -4.56 -6.50 -1.55
CA ARG A 242 -4.71 -5.80 -2.83
C ARG A 242 -3.84 -4.55 -2.82
N ILE A 243 -2.96 -4.43 -3.80
CA ILE A 243 -2.06 -3.29 -3.99
C ILE A 243 -2.49 -2.56 -5.27
N SER A 244 -2.53 -1.23 -5.22
CA SER A 244 -2.76 -0.36 -6.37
C SER A 244 -1.54 0.51 -6.63
N ASP A 245 -1.32 0.88 -7.88
CA ASP A 245 -0.30 1.84 -8.32
C ASP A 245 -0.38 3.21 -7.62
N GLU A 246 -1.58 3.68 -7.28
CA GLU A 246 -1.80 4.91 -6.51
C GLU A 246 -1.36 4.85 -5.03
N GLY A 247 -0.63 3.82 -4.60
CA GLY A 247 -0.14 3.68 -3.22
C GLY A 247 -1.12 3.02 -2.26
N ARG A 248 -2.37 2.80 -2.69
CA ARG A 248 -3.40 2.15 -1.87
C ARG A 248 -3.09 0.67 -1.63
N ILE A 249 -3.02 0.28 -0.37
CA ILE A 249 -2.91 -1.13 0.06
C ILE A 249 -4.12 -1.51 0.92
N HIS A 250 -4.82 -2.57 0.54
CA HIS A 250 -5.94 -3.13 1.29
C HIS A 250 -5.59 -4.53 1.77
N ILE A 251 -5.44 -4.69 3.08
CA ILE A 251 -5.24 -5.97 3.73
C ILE A 251 -6.59 -6.61 3.97
N LYS A 252 -6.77 -7.81 3.44
CA LYS A 252 -7.97 -8.60 3.63
C LYS A 252 -7.83 -9.40 4.91
N ALA A 253 -8.69 -9.09 5.88
CA ALA A 253 -8.81 -9.85 7.11
C ALA A 253 -9.64 -11.14 6.94
N ASP A 254 -9.91 -11.58 5.70
CA ASP A 254 -10.58 -12.84 5.43
C ASP A 254 -9.58 -14.01 5.48
N HIS A 255 -10.09 -15.20 5.78
CA HIS A 255 -9.32 -16.44 5.83
C HIS A 255 -8.17 -16.46 6.85
N ALA A 256 -6.95 -16.07 6.45
CA ALA A 256 -5.70 -16.38 7.14
C ALA A 256 -5.53 -15.67 8.49
N ILE A 257 -6.09 -14.46 8.63
CA ILE A 257 -6.06 -13.67 9.87
C ILE A 257 -7.47 -13.41 10.42
N ALA A 258 -8.47 -14.15 9.94
CA ALA A 258 -9.86 -13.98 10.39
C ALA A 258 -10.05 -14.39 11.86
N GLY A 259 -9.24 -15.32 12.37
CA GLY A 259 -9.25 -15.74 13.78
C GLY A 259 -8.42 -14.85 14.71
N SER A 260 -7.62 -13.95 14.16
CA SER A 260 -6.70 -13.09 14.90
C SER A 260 -7.41 -11.97 15.65
N SER A 261 -6.81 -11.52 16.77
CA SER A 261 -7.26 -10.32 17.49
C SER A 261 -7.12 -9.08 16.60
N ASP A 262 -7.84 -8.01 16.94
CA ASP A 262 -7.72 -6.75 16.20
C ASP A 262 -6.28 -6.21 16.24
N PHE A 263 -5.58 -6.40 17.35
CA PHE A 263 -4.18 -6.02 17.45
C PHE A 263 -3.26 -6.90 16.60
N GLU A 264 -3.41 -8.23 16.66
CA GLU A 264 -2.61 -9.15 15.83
C GLU A 264 -2.80 -8.83 14.33
N ARG A 265 -4.02 -8.52 13.89
CA ARG A 265 -4.28 -8.11 12.50
C ARG A 265 -3.56 -6.83 12.11
N ILE A 266 -3.52 -5.83 12.99
CA ILE A 266 -2.78 -4.59 12.74
C ILE A 266 -1.28 -4.86 12.71
N ALA A 267 -0.75 -5.62 13.68
CA ALA A 267 0.65 -6.02 13.73
C ALA A 267 1.08 -6.73 12.43
N ILE A 268 0.31 -7.71 11.97
CA ILE A 268 0.56 -8.39 10.69
C ILE A 268 0.50 -7.40 9.51
N SER A 269 -0.46 -6.48 9.52
CA SER A 269 -0.62 -5.48 8.46
C SER A 269 0.57 -4.53 8.38
N ILE A 270 1.05 -4.00 9.51
CA ILE A 270 2.19 -3.07 9.55
C ILE A 270 3.48 -3.80 9.12
N ALA A 271 3.68 -5.04 9.57
CA ALA A 271 4.83 -5.84 9.12
C ALA A 271 4.81 -6.09 7.60
N PHE A 272 3.64 -6.44 7.05
CA PHE A 272 3.47 -6.62 5.61
C PHE A 272 3.74 -5.31 4.85
N LEU A 273 3.17 -4.18 5.30
CA LEU A 273 3.37 -2.88 4.67
C LEU A 273 4.85 -2.49 4.65
N ARG A 274 5.55 -2.67 5.77
CA ARG A 274 6.99 -2.40 5.89
C ARG A 274 7.81 -3.24 4.91
N LEU A 275 7.57 -4.55 4.87
CA LEU A 275 8.28 -5.43 3.94
C LEU A 275 7.98 -5.12 2.48
N PHE A 276 6.71 -4.85 2.15
CA PHE A 276 6.31 -4.56 0.77
C PHE A 276 6.87 -3.22 0.27
N THR A 277 6.86 -2.19 1.12
CA THR A 277 7.47 -0.88 0.79
C THR A 277 8.99 -0.97 0.70
N SER A 278 9.63 -1.68 1.62
CA SER A 278 11.07 -1.96 1.54
C SER A 278 11.45 -2.72 0.27
N LEU A 279 10.65 -3.70 -0.15
CA LEU A 279 10.86 -4.42 -1.40
C LEU A 279 10.78 -3.49 -2.63
N HIS A 280 9.86 -2.54 -2.60
CA HIS A 280 9.73 -1.53 -3.66
C HIS A 280 10.95 -0.60 -3.72
N ASP A 281 11.46 -0.17 -2.56
CA ASP A 281 12.67 0.65 -2.51
C ASP A 281 13.92 -0.11 -2.94
N GLU A 282 14.04 -1.38 -2.54
CA GLU A 282 15.10 -2.28 -3.02
C GLU A 282 15.02 -2.42 -4.54
N TRP A 283 13.83 -2.68 -5.08
CA TRP A 283 13.58 -2.78 -6.52
C TRP A 283 14.03 -1.53 -7.29
N LYS A 284 13.75 -0.33 -6.77
CA LYS A 284 14.22 0.94 -7.38
C LYS A 284 15.75 1.06 -7.42
N GLN A 285 16.47 0.33 -6.57
CA GLN A 285 17.92 0.36 -6.47
C GLN A 285 18.60 -0.81 -7.21
N MET A 286 17.85 -1.84 -7.62
CA MET A 286 18.39 -3.00 -8.35
C MET A 286 19.02 -2.59 -9.68
N ASP A 287 20.01 -3.37 -10.15
CA ASP A 287 20.51 -3.27 -11.50
C ASP A 287 19.33 -3.34 -12.51
N PRO A 288 19.32 -2.54 -13.59
CA PRO A 288 18.20 -2.53 -14.54
C PRO A 288 17.85 -3.92 -15.09
N LYS A 289 18.84 -4.78 -15.31
CA LYS A 289 18.66 -6.17 -15.76
C LYS A 289 17.83 -7.04 -14.80
N ASP A 290 17.85 -6.75 -13.50
CA ASP A 290 17.17 -7.51 -12.45
C ASP A 290 15.85 -6.84 -12.01
N ARG A 291 15.76 -5.53 -12.26
CA ARG A 291 14.61 -4.67 -11.96
C ARG A 291 13.41 -4.96 -12.86
N TYR A 292 13.64 -5.34 -14.11
CA TYR A 292 12.56 -5.54 -15.07
C TYR A 292 12.36 -7.03 -15.43
N PRO A 293 11.16 -7.44 -15.88
CA PRO A 293 10.96 -8.78 -16.40
C PRO A 293 11.97 -9.13 -17.51
N PRO A 294 12.55 -10.34 -17.52
CA PRO A 294 13.47 -10.77 -18.58
C PRO A 294 12.74 -10.86 -19.93
N LEU A 295 13.45 -10.73 -21.06
CA LEU A 295 12.79 -10.70 -22.38
C LEU A 295 12.03 -12.00 -22.69
N GLU A 296 12.52 -13.12 -22.17
CA GLU A 296 11.91 -14.45 -22.28
C GLU A 296 10.49 -14.47 -21.67
N PHE A 297 10.22 -13.65 -20.64
CA PHE A 297 8.90 -13.55 -20.02
C PHE A 297 7.82 -13.17 -21.03
N PHE A 298 8.08 -12.20 -21.92
CA PHE A 298 7.10 -11.77 -22.93
C PHE A 298 6.87 -12.85 -23.99
N MET A 299 7.91 -13.60 -24.36
CA MET A 299 7.79 -14.75 -25.26
C MET A 299 6.98 -15.88 -24.62
N ASP A 300 7.15 -16.11 -23.32
CA ASP A 300 6.39 -17.11 -22.57
C ASP A 300 4.92 -16.72 -22.44
N ILE A 301 4.62 -15.44 -22.23
CA ILE A 301 3.25 -14.92 -22.29
C ILE A 301 2.63 -15.17 -23.67
N TYR A 302 3.33 -14.79 -24.73
CA TYR A 302 2.87 -14.99 -26.11
C TYR A 302 2.57 -16.46 -26.41
N ASN A 303 3.48 -17.36 -26.01
CA ASN A 303 3.31 -18.80 -26.18
C ASN A 303 2.16 -19.35 -25.33
N GLU A 304 1.94 -18.84 -24.12
CA GLU A 304 0.80 -19.18 -23.27
C GLU A 304 -0.53 -18.77 -23.94
N CYS A 305 -0.63 -17.54 -24.46
CA CYS A 305 -1.82 -17.09 -25.20
C CYS A 305 -2.11 -17.98 -26.42
N LYS A 306 -1.08 -18.35 -27.20
CA LYS A 306 -1.21 -19.29 -28.32
C LYS A 306 -1.68 -20.67 -27.87
N ARG A 307 -1.13 -21.21 -26.77
CA ARG A 307 -1.55 -22.50 -26.19
C ARG A 307 -3.01 -22.47 -25.74
N GLN A 308 -3.51 -21.31 -25.32
CA GLN A 308 -4.92 -21.08 -24.99
C GLN A 308 -5.82 -20.85 -26.23
N GLY A 309 -5.28 -20.96 -27.44
CA GLY A 309 -6.05 -20.89 -28.70
C GLY A 309 -6.23 -19.46 -29.25
N VAL A 310 -5.51 -18.48 -28.72
CA VAL A 310 -5.60 -17.10 -29.19
C VAL A 310 -4.66 -16.85 -30.37
N ASN A 311 -5.21 -16.27 -31.43
CA ASN A 311 -4.44 -15.78 -32.55
C ASN A 311 -4.06 -14.30 -32.32
N ILE A 312 -2.80 -14.06 -32.00
CA ILE A 312 -2.27 -12.71 -31.78
C ILE A 312 -1.99 -12.07 -33.14
N THR A 313 -2.70 -10.98 -33.46
CA THR A 313 -2.63 -10.28 -34.75
C THR A 313 -1.81 -9.00 -34.73
N PHE A 314 -1.30 -8.61 -33.55
CA PHE A 314 -0.42 -7.45 -33.36
C PHE A 314 1.03 -7.90 -33.13
N SER A 315 1.98 -6.98 -33.31
CA SER A 315 3.38 -7.27 -33.00
C SER A 315 3.64 -7.17 -31.50
N ILE A 316 4.46 -8.08 -30.98
CA ILE A 316 5.00 -8.02 -29.62
C ILE A 316 6.39 -7.37 -29.58
N ASP A 317 6.91 -6.95 -30.75
CA ASP A 317 8.26 -6.38 -30.82
C ASP A 317 8.36 -5.09 -30.01
N ASP A 318 7.27 -4.30 -29.94
CA ASP A 318 7.25 -3.02 -29.23
C ASP A 318 7.47 -3.19 -27.72
N ILE A 319 6.76 -4.14 -27.09
CA ILE A 319 6.94 -4.45 -25.65
C ILE A 319 8.32 -5.07 -25.39
N VAL A 320 8.79 -5.97 -26.25
CA VAL A 320 10.12 -6.59 -26.10
C VAL A 320 11.23 -5.53 -26.21
N GLU A 321 11.08 -4.60 -27.16
CA GLU A 321 12.03 -3.52 -27.38
C GLU A 321 12.02 -2.51 -26.24
N GLU A 322 10.85 -2.14 -25.71
CA GLU A 322 10.71 -1.29 -24.53
C GLU A 322 11.48 -1.86 -23.33
N TYR A 323 11.24 -3.13 -22.99
CA TYR A 323 11.88 -3.75 -21.84
C TYR A 323 13.35 -4.11 -22.07
N ARG A 324 13.79 -4.27 -23.32
CA ARG A 324 15.21 -4.33 -23.67
C ARG A 324 15.91 -3.01 -23.34
N LYS A 325 15.34 -1.86 -23.72
CA LYS A 325 15.90 -0.56 -23.37
C LYS A 325 16.00 -0.37 -21.87
N LYS A 326 14.91 -0.69 -21.16
CA LYS A 326 14.85 -0.62 -19.69
C LYS A 326 15.89 -1.52 -19.01
N GLY A 327 16.05 -2.77 -19.45
CA GLY A 327 16.92 -3.76 -18.81
C GLY A 327 18.41 -3.70 -19.18
N SER A 328 18.75 -3.12 -20.34
CA SER A 328 20.11 -3.11 -20.88
C SER A 328 20.38 -1.81 -21.67
N GLN A 329 20.27 -0.66 -21.01
CA GLN A 329 20.47 0.66 -21.62
C GLN A 329 21.81 0.75 -22.39
N GLU A 330 22.89 0.19 -21.83
CA GLU A 330 24.22 0.14 -22.47
C GLU A 330 24.24 -0.72 -23.76
N GLU A 331 23.65 -1.93 -23.74
CA GLU A 331 23.57 -2.77 -24.96
C GLU A 331 22.67 -2.15 -26.03
N TYR A 332 21.64 -1.39 -25.64
CA TYR A 332 20.77 -0.68 -26.56
C TYR A 332 21.49 0.47 -27.27
N ASP A 333 22.22 1.28 -26.50
CA ASP A 333 23.01 2.41 -27.02
C ASP A 333 24.14 1.91 -27.94
N GLU A 334 24.77 0.77 -27.63
CA GLU A 334 25.76 0.11 -28.51
C GLU A 334 25.13 -0.40 -29.83
N ARG A 335 23.91 -0.95 -29.82
CA ARG A 335 23.24 -1.38 -31.06
C ARG A 335 22.77 -0.20 -31.91
N GLN A 336 22.28 0.87 -31.29
CA GLN A 336 21.86 2.08 -32.02
C GLN A 336 23.06 2.81 -32.63
N SER A 337 24.18 2.91 -31.89
CA SER A 337 25.42 3.48 -32.43
C SER A 337 26.00 2.64 -33.56
N GLY A 338 25.93 1.31 -33.48
CA GLY A 338 26.33 0.41 -34.57
C GLY A 338 25.45 0.49 -35.83
N LEU A 339 24.15 0.80 -35.70
CA LEU A 339 23.25 1.04 -36.86
C LEU A 339 23.51 2.40 -37.52
N GLY A 340 23.90 3.42 -36.75
CA GLY A 340 24.30 4.73 -37.28
C GLY A 340 25.57 4.70 -38.15
N GLU A 341 26.46 3.73 -37.95
CA GLU A 341 27.64 3.53 -38.80
C GLU A 341 27.31 2.85 -40.15
N PHE A 342 26.18 2.14 -40.25
CA PHE A 342 25.75 1.47 -41.49
C PHE A 342 24.88 2.35 -42.41
N GLU A 343 24.23 3.40 -41.90
CA GLU A 343 23.51 4.39 -42.73
C GLU A 343 24.41 5.51 -43.28
N ALA A 344 25.69 5.54 -42.90
CA ALA A 344 26.69 6.52 -43.32
C ALA A 344 27.67 6.04 -44.40
N LEU A 345 27.43 4.85 -44.98
CA LEU A 345 28.15 4.28 -46.13
C LEU A 345 27.23 4.17 -47.36
#